data_AF-A0A0U5EUM3-F1
#
_entry.id   AF-A0A0U5EUM3-F1
#
_cell.length_a   1.000
_cell.length_b   1.000
_cell.length_c   1.000
_cell.angle_alpha   90.00
_cell.angle_beta   90.00
_cell.angle_gamma   90.00
#
_symmetry.space_group_name_H-M   'P 1'
#
loop_
_entity.id
_entity.type
_entity.pdbx_description
1 polymer ?
#
loop_
_entity_poly.entity_id
_entity_poly.type
_entity_poly.pdbx_seq_one_letter_code
_entity_poly.pdbx_strand_id
1 'polypeptide(L)'
;MNEITPLHELRTLTQELQSLTLAVKSGTFNGREYEVITSKVGEHREKIEAICAKCIGRPQLSSDLRAYSTELHTVKTLLPPLKVTSDKVTNAIHMKIFAISSKLSEAQIINKMSLAFELSEAEIRELLPEDSSKGFFVDIAQVCVDLASKRLAQSKPLDFKEVSAIHDALFDPTIKKFSDKGIELNHHVQPHPAYVFASLHALLTSVEDFDSCDQIQEQVNKYLQEKPPVGTLDRFFAQTKPTQARLIGILKGKASEGDEPSIAFLKDLDEYQAKLKIFKDGLKGLPLVNARTMQEDSVNINQTFFLNVKGDSHWVFKPASENEKGGEIMQAECTASKLNYHGQFPIPLTVALVIKDWVGSAQMFVQDSQKIAQIETANIPVESDQLHKLAIFDLLFTNSDRNSANFLFQTSSHSASVVGIDHDSCLMFKEIKALKLEYLQIPALKQPLKPEMAVLFSKEAIATYKQIMAENDVPDLQLEWLDTVAEELNAALVAKTPLRDVIISLQSQYEERFLN
;
A
#
# COMPACT_ATOMS: atom_id res chain seq x y z
N MET A 1 -19.37 40.78 24.12
CA MET A 1 -18.21 40.96 23.22
C MET A 1 -18.08 39.67 22.44
N ASN A 2 -18.16 39.70 21.12
CA ASN A 2 -17.93 38.48 20.33
C ASN A 2 -16.44 38.18 20.38
N GLU A 3 -16.05 37.06 20.99
CA GLU A 3 -14.66 36.59 20.92
C GLU A 3 -14.27 36.43 19.45
N ILE A 4 -13.31 37.23 19.00
CA ILE A 4 -12.74 37.08 17.67
C ILE A 4 -12.00 35.74 17.68
N THR A 5 -12.51 34.79 16.90
CA THR A 5 -11.84 33.49 16.76
C THR A 5 -10.45 33.70 16.11
N PRO A 6 -9.40 32.96 16.51
CA PRO A 6 -8.06 33.16 15.93
C PRO A 6 -7.99 32.93 14.41
N LEU A 7 -8.90 32.13 13.84
CA LEU A 7 -9.04 31.98 12.37
C LEU A 7 -9.55 33.26 11.70
N HIS A 8 -10.46 34.00 12.35
CA HIS A 8 -10.89 35.31 11.86
C HIS A 8 -9.72 36.30 11.86
N GLU A 9 -8.89 36.27 12.92
CA GLU A 9 -7.68 37.08 12.98
C GLU A 9 -6.71 36.77 11.82
N LEU A 10 -6.49 35.50 11.49
CA LEU A 10 -5.64 35.11 10.34
C LEU A 10 -6.18 35.63 9.01
N ARG A 11 -7.50 35.64 8.82
CA ARG A 11 -8.15 36.21 7.63
C ARG A 11 -7.96 37.72 7.56
N THR A 12 -8.07 38.42 8.70
CA THR A 12 -7.77 39.85 8.78
C THR A 12 -6.32 40.14 8.43
N LEU A 13 -5.36 39.37 8.96
CA LEU A 13 -3.94 39.50 8.60
C LEU A 13 -3.71 39.26 7.11
N THR A 14 -4.42 38.30 6.51
CA THR A 14 -4.37 38.04 5.06
C THR A 14 -4.87 39.24 4.25
N GLN A 15 -5.98 39.87 4.66
CA GLN A 15 -6.53 41.07 4.01
C GLN A 15 -5.60 42.30 4.15
N GLU A 16 -4.95 42.45 5.31
CA GLU A 16 -3.93 43.47 5.50
C GLU A 16 -2.74 43.26 4.55
N LEU A 17 -2.30 42.01 4.39
CA LEU A 17 -1.24 41.65 3.45
C LEU A 17 -1.63 41.93 2.00
N GLN A 18 -2.86 41.63 1.61
CA GLN A 18 -3.42 41.98 0.29
C GLN A 18 -3.41 43.48 0.04
N SER A 19 -3.79 44.27 1.05
CA SER A 19 -3.75 45.73 0.98
C SER A 19 -2.33 46.25 0.80
N LEU A 20 -1.35 45.63 1.47
CA LEU A 20 0.08 45.92 1.27
C LEU A 20 0.54 45.53 -0.14
N THR A 21 0.16 44.36 -0.64
CA THR A 21 0.44 43.91 -2.02
C THR A 21 -0.04 44.92 -3.06
N LEU A 22 -1.28 45.41 -2.91
CA LEU A 22 -1.87 46.42 -3.81
C LEU A 22 -1.10 47.74 -3.77
N ALA A 23 -0.71 48.19 -2.57
CA ALA A 23 0.12 49.37 -2.42
C ALA A 23 1.47 49.18 -3.14
N VAL A 24 2.19 48.09 -2.88
CA VAL A 24 3.50 47.82 -3.52
C VAL A 24 3.40 47.83 -5.05
N LYS A 25 2.33 47.26 -5.61
CA LYS A 25 2.09 47.27 -7.07
C LYS A 25 1.87 48.67 -7.66
N SER A 26 1.38 49.65 -6.90
CA SER A 26 1.13 51.00 -7.42
C SER A 26 2.41 51.84 -7.60
N GLY A 27 3.59 51.31 -7.24
CA GLY A 27 4.89 51.92 -7.57
C GLY A 27 5.27 53.15 -6.72
N THR A 28 4.52 53.44 -5.66
CA THR A 28 4.72 54.59 -4.77
C THR A 28 5.54 54.19 -3.54
N PHE A 29 6.84 53.88 -3.68
CA PHE A 29 7.67 53.46 -2.53
C PHE A 29 8.97 54.26 -2.38
N ASN A 30 9.07 55.01 -1.28
CA ASN A 30 10.31 55.55 -0.72
C ASN A 30 10.76 54.73 0.51
N GLY A 31 11.99 54.97 1.01
CA GLY A 31 12.59 54.19 2.10
C GLY A 31 11.75 54.09 3.40
N ARG A 32 10.91 55.09 3.73
CA ARG A 32 10.04 55.05 4.92
C ARG A 32 8.90 54.04 4.78
N GLU A 33 8.40 53.83 3.57
CA GLU A 33 7.30 52.89 3.35
C GLU A 33 7.76 51.43 3.45
N TYR A 34 9.04 51.16 3.13
CA TYR A 34 9.68 49.88 3.43
C TYR A 34 9.82 49.62 4.93
N GLU A 35 10.10 50.65 5.74
CA GLU A 35 10.12 50.53 7.20
C GLU A 35 8.73 50.16 7.76
N VAL A 36 7.66 50.76 7.21
CA VAL A 36 6.28 50.42 7.58
C VAL A 36 5.95 48.97 7.23
N ILE A 37 6.34 48.49 6.05
CA ILE A 37 6.19 47.06 5.67
C ILE A 37 6.97 46.18 6.65
N THR A 38 8.21 46.55 6.96
CA THR A 38 9.08 45.81 7.90
C THR A 38 8.45 45.69 9.29
N SER A 39 7.84 46.76 9.79
CA SER A 39 7.15 46.78 11.08
C SER A 39 5.92 45.87 11.04
N LYS A 40 5.03 46.07 10.05
CA LYS A 40 3.79 45.29 9.91
C LYS A 40 4.04 43.80 9.75
N VAL A 41 5.00 43.42 8.91
CA VAL A 41 5.40 42.00 8.75
C VAL A 41 5.96 41.45 10.07
N GLY A 42 6.65 42.26 10.87
CA GLY A 42 7.09 41.89 12.22
C GLY A 42 5.93 41.60 13.16
N GLU A 43 4.93 42.48 13.21
CA GLU A 43 3.72 42.30 14.02
C GLU A 43 2.90 41.09 13.58
N HIS A 44 2.80 40.86 12.26
CA HIS A 44 2.12 39.69 11.71
C HIS A 44 2.79 38.39 12.16
N ARG A 45 4.12 38.35 12.25
CA ARG A 45 4.85 37.16 12.71
C ARG A 45 4.38 36.70 14.08
N GLU A 46 4.38 37.59 15.07
CA GLU A 46 4.01 37.26 16.45
C GLU A 46 2.56 36.78 16.54
N LYS A 47 1.65 37.45 15.81
CA LYS A 47 0.23 37.05 15.75
C LYS A 47 0.04 35.69 15.09
N ILE A 48 0.74 35.42 13.99
CA ILE A 48 0.69 34.12 13.30
C ILE A 48 1.21 33.01 14.22
N GLU A 49 2.33 33.22 14.90
CA GLU A 49 2.86 32.26 15.86
C GLU A 49 1.82 31.94 16.94
N ALA A 50 1.15 32.97 17.49
CA ALA A 50 0.08 32.78 18.47
C ALA A 50 -1.18 32.10 17.92
N ILE A 51 -1.57 32.40 16.67
CA ILE A 51 -2.73 31.77 16.00
C ILE A 51 -2.45 30.30 15.72
N CYS A 52 -1.28 29.98 15.17
CA CYS A 52 -0.87 28.61 14.87
C CYS A 52 -0.91 27.75 16.14
N ALA A 53 -0.31 28.22 17.23
CA ALA A 53 -0.32 27.50 18.51
C ALA A 53 -1.74 27.24 19.06
N LYS A 54 -2.72 28.11 18.76
CA LYS A 54 -4.11 27.97 19.23
C LYS A 54 -5.01 27.16 18.31
N CYS A 55 -4.61 26.96 17.06
CA CYS A 55 -5.47 26.41 16.00
C CYS A 55 -4.99 25.11 15.39
N ILE A 56 -3.83 24.59 15.79
CA ILE A 56 -3.39 23.26 15.34
C ILE A 56 -4.46 22.20 15.66
N GLY A 57 -4.64 21.27 14.73
CA GLY A 57 -5.70 20.25 14.74
C GLY A 57 -7.01 20.70 14.08
N ARG A 58 -7.07 21.90 13.48
CA ARG A 58 -8.30 22.41 12.82
C ARG A 58 -8.20 22.27 11.29
N PRO A 59 -9.19 21.66 10.61
CA PRO A 59 -9.18 21.52 9.15
C PRO A 59 -9.07 22.86 8.40
N GLN A 60 -9.76 23.90 8.90
CA GLN A 60 -9.78 25.24 8.29
C GLN A 60 -8.44 25.99 8.43
N LEU A 61 -7.58 25.60 9.37
CA LEU A 61 -6.29 26.26 9.54
C LEU A 61 -5.41 26.06 8.30
N SER A 62 -5.41 24.86 7.71
CA SER A 62 -4.59 24.56 6.53
C SER A 62 -4.92 25.44 5.33
N SER A 63 -6.21 25.70 5.06
CA SER A 63 -6.62 26.59 3.96
C SER A 63 -6.25 28.05 4.25
N ASP A 64 -6.47 28.51 5.48
CA ASP A 64 -6.21 29.90 5.86
C ASP A 64 -4.70 30.20 5.89
N LEU A 65 -3.87 29.26 6.37
CA LEU A 65 -2.40 29.38 6.30
C LEU A 65 -1.90 29.37 4.85
N ARG A 66 -2.51 28.59 3.95
CA ARG A 66 -2.15 28.57 2.53
C ARG A 66 -2.49 29.89 1.84
N ALA A 67 -3.65 30.47 2.13
CA ALA A 67 -4.03 31.78 1.62
C ALA A 67 -3.04 32.86 2.08
N TYR A 68 -2.72 32.90 3.37
CA TYR A 68 -1.73 33.84 3.90
C TYR A 68 -0.34 33.64 3.27
N SER A 69 0.13 32.39 3.16
CA SER A 69 1.42 32.06 2.54
C SER A 69 1.50 32.49 1.07
N THR A 70 0.41 32.33 0.32
CA THR A 70 0.32 32.77 -1.09
C THR A 70 0.48 34.28 -1.22
N GLU A 71 -0.18 35.05 -0.35
CA GLU A 71 -0.03 36.50 -0.37
C GLU A 71 1.35 36.96 0.11
N LEU A 72 1.93 36.28 1.11
CA LEU A 72 3.27 36.56 1.59
C LEU A 72 4.32 36.33 0.49
N HIS A 73 4.13 35.28 -0.31
CA HIS A 73 4.94 35.03 -1.50
C HIS A 73 4.77 36.15 -2.53
N THR A 74 3.54 36.62 -2.77
CA THR A 74 3.27 37.72 -3.69
C THR A 74 4.00 38.99 -3.26
N VAL A 75 3.91 39.38 -1.98
CA VAL A 75 4.70 40.50 -1.43
C VAL A 75 6.19 40.28 -1.68
N LYS A 76 6.72 39.10 -1.40
CA LYS A 76 8.14 38.76 -1.62
C LYS A 76 8.58 38.96 -3.08
N THR A 77 7.76 38.55 -4.04
CA THR A 77 8.08 38.69 -5.48
C THR A 77 8.06 40.14 -5.97
N LEU A 78 7.32 41.01 -5.28
CA LEU A 78 7.27 42.43 -5.59
C LEU A 78 8.41 43.23 -4.96
N LEU A 79 9.09 42.67 -3.95
CA LEU A 79 10.26 43.31 -3.34
C LEU A 79 11.45 43.27 -4.30
N PRO A 80 12.33 44.29 -4.27
CA PRO A 80 13.59 44.25 -5.01
C PRO A 80 14.40 42.99 -4.66
N PRO A 81 15.12 42.41 -5.64
CA PRO A 81 15.97 41.26 -5.41
C PRO A 81 17.04 41.60 -4.36
N LEU A 82 17.37 40.61 -3.53
CA LEU A 82 18.34 40.72 -2.46
C LEU A 82 19.72 41.04 -3.08
N LYS A 83 20.22 42.25 -2.88
CA LYS A 83 21.54 42.68 -3.37
C LYS A 83 22.58 42.53 -2.27
N VAL A 84 23.76 42.03 -2.64
CA VAL A 84 24.90 41.80 -1.72
C VAL A 84 25.39 43.10 -1.06
N THR A 85 25.14 44.26 -1.68
CA THR A 85 25.58 45.57 -1.20
C THR A 85 24.40 46.51 -0.92
N SER A 86 24.16 46.71 0.38
CA SER A 86 23.80 47.99 1.03
C SER A 86 22.35 48.49 1.15
N ASP A 87 21.33 47.64 1.25
CA ASP A 87 20.06 48.10 1.84
C ASP A 87 19.63 47.25 3.04
N LYS A 88 19.99 47.74 4.23
CA LYS A 88 19.72 47.07 5.52
C LYS A 88 18.22 46.83 5.71
N VAL A 89 17.37 47.72 5.20
CA VAL A 89 15.91 47.62 5.34
C VAL A 89 15.39 46.49 4.45
N THR A 90 15.76 46.48 3.17
CA THR A 90 15.38 45.41 2.22
C THR A 90 15.84 44.03 2.72
N ASN A 91 17.08 43.92 3.22
CA ASN A 91 17.57 42.66 3.80
C ASN A 91 16.78 42.23 5.05
N ALA A 92 16.43 43.15 5.94
CA ALA A 92 15.63 42.85 7.13
C ALA A 92 14.23 42.33 6.78
N ILE A 93 13.58 42.89 5.75
CA ILE A 93 12.26 42.43 5.27
C ILE A 93 12.36 41.01 4.73
N HIS A 94 13.33 40.74 3.84
CA HIS A 94 13.51 39.40 3.28
C HIS A 94 13.75 38.35 4.37
N MET A 95 14.55 38.66 5.38
CA MET A 95 14.80 37.76 6.51
C MET A 95 13.54 37.52 7.37
N LYS A 96 12.72 38.56 7.61
CA LYS A 96 11.44 38.42 8.33
C LYS A 96 10.44 37.58 7.55
N ILE A 97 10.29 37.84 6.25
CA ILE A 97 9.42 37.05 5.37
C ILE A 97 9.87 35.59 5.37
N PHE A 98 11.17 35.34 5.23
CA PHE A 98 11.72 33.98 5.28
C PHE A 98 11.41 33.28 6.60
N ALA A 99 11.59 33.95 7.74
CA ALA A 99 11.27 33.39 9.05
C ALA A 99 9.78 33.04 9.20
N ILE A 100 8.88 33.94 8.74
CA ILE A 100 7.43 33.69 8.75
C ILE A 100 7.09 32.52 7.82
N SER A 101 7.62 32.47 6.60
CA SER A 101 7.39 31.37 5.67
C SER A 101 7.84 30.03 6.23
N SER A 102 8.99 29.99 6.91
CA SER A 102 9.46 28.77 7.61
C SER A 102 8.48 28.35 8.70
N LYS A 103 8.05 29.29 9.55
CA LYS A 103 7.10 29.01 10.64
C LYS A 103 5.73 28.58 10.16
N LEU A 104 5.22 29.19 9.09
CA LEU A 104 3.98 28.78 8.44
C LEU A 104 4.10 27.36 7.89
N SER A 105 5.23 27.03 7.27
CA SER A 105 5.50 25.70 6.73
C SER A 105 5.56 24.65 7.86
N GLU A 106 6.24 24.95 8.97
CA GLU A 106 6.27 24.11 10.18
C GLU A 106 4.84 23.90 10.74
N ALA A 107 4.07 24.98 10.92
CA ALA A 107 2.71 24.89 11.43
C ALA A 107 1.77 24.12 10.50
N GLN A 108 1.93 24.27 9.19
CA GLN A 108 1.15 23.54 8.18
C GLN A 108 1.39 22.04 8.27
N ILE A 109 2.65 21.58 8.30
CA ILE A 109 2.95 20.15 8.39
C ILE A 109 2.51 19.57 9.74
N ILE A 110 2.73 20.28 10.86
CA ILE A 110 2.24 19.85 12.17
C ILE A 110 0.72 19.75 12.19
N ASN A 111 0.00 20.72 11.62
CA ASN A 111 -1.47 20.66 11.54
C ASN A 111 -1.95 19.47 10.73
N LYS A 112 -1.30 19.17 9.60
CA LYS A 112 -1.62 17.99 8.79
C LYS A 112 -1.37 16.69 9.54
N MET A 113 -0.24 16.56 10.22
CA MET A 113 0.08 15.39 11.05
C MET A 113 -0.91 15.24 12.21
N SER A 114 -1.30 16.34 12.84
CA SER A 114 -2.31 16.36 13.90
C SER A 114 -3.65 15.82 13.41
N LEU A 115 -4.10 16.24 12.22
CA LEU A 115 -5.32 15.74 11.59
C LEU A 115 -5.20 14.28 11.14
N ALA A 116 -4.03 13.88 10.64
CA ALA A 116 -3.79 12.54 10.08
C ALA A 116 -3.66 11.46 11.16
N PHE A 117 -3.09 11.79 12.31
CA PHE A 117 -2.76 10.83 13.36
C PHE A 117 -3.50 11.10 14.68
N GLU A 118 -4.42 12.07 14.69
CA GLU A 118 -5.21 12.47 15.87
C GLU A 118 -4.33 12.86 17.09
N LEU A 119 -3.16 13.45 16.82
CA LEU A 119 -2.20 13.90 17.83
C LEU A 119 -2.28 15.41 18.05
N SER A 120 -2.00 15.87 19.27
CA SER A 120 -1.79 17.28 19.58
C SER A 120 -0.43 17.78 19.07
N GLU A 121 -0.25 19.10 18.99
CA GLU A 121 1.05 19.70 18.66
C GLU A 121 2.15 19.22 19.62
N ALA A 122 1.85 19.17 20.92
CA ALA A 122 2.81 18.80 21.94
C ALA A 122 3.33 17.37 21.72
N GLU A 123 2.42 16.41 21.50
CA GLU A 123 2.77 15.02 21.22
C GLU A 123 3.62 14.88 19.95
N ILE A 124 3.30 15.63 18.89
CA ILE A 124 4.12 15.62 17.65
C ILE A 124 5.52 16.16 17.92
N ARG A 125 5.66 17.21 18.73
CA ARG A 125 6.96 17.78 19.07
C ARG A 125 7.79 16.88 19.98
N GLU A 126 7.16 16.13 20.88
CA GLU A 126 7.82 15.13 21.72
C GLU A 126 8.41 13.96 20.91
N LEU A 127 7.85 13.68 19.73
CA LEU A 127 8.38 12.66 18.81
C LEU A 127 9.61 13.16 18.02
N LEU A 128 9.87 14.47 18.00
CA LEU A 128 11.04 15.02 17.32
C LEU A 128 12.29 14.86 18.19
N PRO A 129 13.45 14.51 17.60
CA PRO A 129 14.71 14.45 18.33
C PRO A 129 15.11 15.84 18.85
N GLU A 130 15.49 15.92 20.13
CA GLU A 130 15.86 17.19 20.79
C GLU A 130 17.04 17.89 20.10
N ASP A 131 18.02 17.12 19.62
CA ASP A 131 19.26 17.60 18.99
C ASP A 131 19.39 17.14 17.53
N SER A 132 18.56 17.68 16.64
CA SER A 132 18.69 17.37 15.21
C SER A 132 19.74 18.22 14.50
N SER A 133 20.79 17.54 14.03
CA SER A 133 21.75 18.10 13.06
C SER A 133 21.21 18.15 11.62
N LYS A 134 20.10 17.45 11.32
CA LYS A 134 19.55 17.31 9.96
C LYS A 134 18.50 18.37 9.63
N GLY A 135 17.92 19.00 10.66
CA GLY A 135 16.93 20.06 10.56
C GLY A 135 15.49 19.56 10.58
N PHE A 136 14.60 20.41 11.10
CA PHE A 136 13.19 20.10 11.39
C PHE A 136 12.46 19.30 10.30
N PHE A 137 12.56 19.71 9.03
CA PHE A 137 11.81 19.07 7.94
C PHE A 137 12.28 17.65 7.60
N VAL A 138 13.52 17.28 7.96
CA VAL A 138 14.00 15.90 7.81
C VAL A 138 13.39 15.04 8.91
N ASP A 139 13.41 15.52 10.15
CA ASP A 139 12.94 14.74 11.30
C ASP A 139 11.42 14.58 11.26
N ILE A 140 10.68 15.65 10.96
CA ILE A 140 9.22 15.58 10.86
C ILE A 140 8.77 14.63 9.73
N ALA A 141 9.55 14.53 8.65
CA ALA A 141 9.29 13.56 7.59
C ALA A 141 9.47 12.12 8.09
N GLN A 142 10.54 11.84 8.84
CA GLN A 142 10.76 10.54 9.45
C GLN A 142 9.66 10.18 10.45
N VAL A 143 9.29 11.11 11.34
CA VAL A 143 8.19 10.91 12.29
C VAL A 143 6.88 10.62 11.56
N CYS A 144 6.58 11.34 10.47
CA CYS A 144 5.39 11.08 9.66
C CYS A 144 5.39 9.68 9.02
N VAL A 145 6.54 9.21 8.53
CA VAL A 145 6.70 7.85 7.99
C VAL A 145 6.55 6.79 9.08
N ASP A 146 7.10 7.03 10.28
CA ASP A 146 7.02 6.10 11.40
C ASP A 146 5.57 5.99 11.92
N LEU A 147 4.86 7.11 12.04
CA LEU A 147 3.44 7.12 12.40
C LEU A 147 2.57 6.43 11.34
N ALA A 148 2.83 6.67 10.05
CA ALA A 148 2.15 5.97 8.96
C ALA A 148 2.41 4.46 9.01
N SER A 149 3.64 4.03 9.30
CA SER A 149 4.00 2.61 9.48
C SER A 149 3.25 1.98 10.65
N LYS A 150 3.23 2.66 11.80
CA LYS A 150 2.47 2.23 12.98
C LYS A 150 0.99 2.11 12.67
N ARG A 151 0.42 3.03 11.90
CA ARG A 151 -1.00 2.97 11.51
C ARG A 151 -1.30 1.77 10.62
N LEU A 152 -0.42 1.42 9.69
CA LEU A 152 -0.57 0.23 8.84
C LEU A 152 -0.54 -1.09 9.64
N ALA A 153 0.09 -1.11 10.81
CA ALA A 153 0.14 -2.27 11.70
C ALA A 153 -1.12 -2.46 12.58
N GLN A 154 -2.05 -1.50 12.60
CA GLN A 154 -3.28 -1.58 13.40
C GLN A 154 -4.37 -2.40 12.72
N SER A 155 -5.28 -3.03 13.48
CA SER A 155 -6.41 -3.83 12.94
C SER A 155 -7.54 -2.97 12.39
N LYS A 156 -7.62 -1.70 12.80
CA LYS A 156 -8.70 -0.80 12.43
C LYS A 156 -8.71 -0.60 10.91
N PRO A 157 -9.82 -0.89 10.21
CA PRO A 157 -9.94 -0.61 8.79
C PRO A 157 -9.62 0.85 8.46
N LEU A 158 -8.85 1.06 7.39
CA LEU A 158 -8.57 2.37 6.84
C LEU A 158 -9.76 2.84 6.00
N ASP A 159 -10.27 4.04 6.25
CA ASP A 159 -11.27 4.69 5.40
C ASP A 159 -10.65 5.77 4.51
N PHE A 160 -11.43 6.30 3.57
CA PHE A 160 -10.94 7.31 2.64
C PHE A 160 -10.48 8.59 3.35
N LYS A 161 -11.21 9.05 4.37
CA LYS A 161 -10.87 10.28 5.09
C LYS A 161 -9.51 10.16 5.76
N GLU A 162 -9.26 9.04 6.43
CA GLU A 162 -8.00 8.75 7.10
C GLU A 162 -6.85 8.58 6.10
N VAL A 163 -7.06 7.82 5.01
CA VAL A 163 -6.08 7.64 3.94
C VAL A 163 -5.71 8.98 3.30
N SER A 164 -6.68 9.84 3.01
CA SER A 164 -6.44 11.19 2.47
C SER A 164 -5.68 12.08 3.44
N ALA A 165 -6.01 12.06 4.73
CA ALA A 165 -5.30 12.87 5.71
C ALA A 165 -3.82 12.46 5.85
N ILE A 166 -3.55 11.15 5.93
CA ILE A 166 -2.18 10.62 6.00
C ILE A 166 -1.41 10.88 4.70
N HIS A 167 -2.04 10.69 3.55
CA HIS A 167 -1.47 11.05 2.25
C HIS A 167 -1.09 12.54 2.21
N ASP A 168 -2.00 13.44 2.58
CA ASP A 168 -1.75 14.88 2.56
C ASP A 168 -0.61 15.33 3.48
N ALA A 169 -0.40 14.62 4.60
CA ALA A 169 0.74 14.81 5.48
C ALA A 169 2.04 14.32 4.82
N LEU A 170 2.09 13.06 4.35
CA LEU A 170 3.27 12.45 3.72
C LEU A 170 3.72 13.20 2.46
N PHE A 171 2.79 13.77 1.70
CA PHE A 171 3.05 14.48 0.44
C PHE A 171 2.97 16.00 0.58
N ASP A 172 3.09 16.53 1.80
CA ASP A 172 3.23 17.97 2.00
C ASP A 172 4.44 18.51 1.22
N PRO A 173 4.33 19.65 0.50
CA PRO A 173 5.41 20.17 -0.33
C PRO A 173 6.76 20.33 0.39
N THR A 174 6.75 20.56 1.71
CA THR A 174 7.96 20.75 2.52
C THR A 174 8.75 19.45 2.73
N ILE A 175 8.06 18.30 2.76
CA ILE A 175 8.64 16.98 3.02
C ILE A 175 8.47 15.97 1.88
N LYS A 176 7.71 16.31 0.83
CA LYS A 176 7.38 15.44 -0.32
C LYS A 176 8.61 14.72 -0.90
N LYS A 177 9.75 15.40 -0.99
CA LYS A 177 11.00 14.85 -1.51
C LYS A 177 11.50 13.60 -0.76
N PHE A 178 11.13 13.43 0.51
CA PHE A 178 11.49 12.26 1.30
C PHE A 178 10.55 11.09 0.99
N SER A 179 9.25 11.37 0.86
CA SER A 179 8.23 10.39 0.45
C SER A 179 8.45 9.90 -0.98
N ASP A 180 8.78 10.78 -1.92
CA ASP A 180 9.05 10.43 -3.33
C ASP A 180 10.20 9.42 -3.46
N LYS A 181 11.27 9.59 -2.68
CA LYS A 181 12.39 8.64 -2.65
C LYS A 181 11.98 7.26 -2.13
N GLY A 182 11.03 7.22 -1.20
CA GLY A 182 10.51 5.96 -0.66
C GLY A 182 9.66 5.18 -1.66
N ILE A 183 8.97 5.86 -2.58
CA ILE A 183 8.14 5.23 -3.63
C ILE A 183 8.99 4.42 -4.61
N GLU A 184 10.19 4.90 -4.95
CA GLU A 184 11.09 4.25 -5.92
C GLU A 184 11.59 2.87 -5.47
N LEU A 185 11.54 2.57 -4.16
CA LEU A 185 12.05 1.34 -3.54
C LEU A 185 10.93 0.31 -3.26
N ASN A 186 9.85 0.32 -4.05
CA ASN A 186 8.66 -0.48 -3.78
C ASN A 186 8.96 -1.98 -3.64
N HIS A 187 8.68 -2.53 -2.45
CA HIS A 187 8.78 -3.95 -2.13
C HIS A 187 7.43 -4.41 -1.57
N HIS A 188 6.81 -5.43 -2.15
CA HIS A 188 5.46 -5.86 -1.78
C HIS A 188 5.35 -6.40 -0.34
N VAL A 189 6.45 -6.91 0.24
CA VAL A 189 6.50 -7.41 1.62
C VAL A 189 6.60 -6.28 2.66
N GLN A 190 7.41 -5.26 2.37
CA GLN A 190 7.65 -4.12 3.26
C GLN A 190 7.68 -2.85 2.43
N PRO A 191 6.52 -2.44 1.91
CA PRO A 191 6.44 -1.23 1.12
C PRO A 191 6.75 -0.02 2.01
N HIS A 192 7.39 0.99 1.44
CA HIS A 192 7.47 2.27 2.12
C HIS A 192 6.04 2.83 2.34
N PRO A 193 5.70 3.34 3.54
CA PRO A 193 4.33 3.82 3.83
C PRO A 193 3.82 4.87 2.83
N ALA A 194 4.71 5.73 2.33
CA ALA A 194 4.36 6.69 1.27
C ALA A 194 3.80 6.02 0.01
N TYR A 195 4.37 4.87 -0.42
CA TYR A 195 3.83 4.11 -1.55
C TYR A 195 2.43 3.55 -1.22
N VAL A 196 2.27 2.98 -0.02
CA VAL A 196 1.00 2.42 0.43
C VAL A 196 -0.10 3.47 0.42
N PHE A 197 0.10 4.58 1.13
CA PHE A 197 -0.90 5.65 1.21
C PHE A 197 -1.11 6.36 -0.13
N ALA A 198 -0.09 6.50 -1.00
CA ALA A 198 -0.29 7.03 -2.35
C ALA A 198 -1.17 6.12 -3.22
N SER A 199 -0.91 4.82 -3.21
CA SER A 199 -1.68 3.86 -4.02
C SER A 199 -3.11 3.69 -3.50
N LEU A 200 -3.31 3.63 -2.17
CA LEU A 200 -4.63 3.61 -1.55
C LEU A 200 -5.39 4.91 -1.81
N HIS A 201 -4.75 6.07 -1.67
CA HIS A 201 -5.40 7.36 -1.95
C HIS A 201 -5.85 7.45 -3.40
N ALA A 202 -5.00 7.07 -4.36
CA ALA A 202 -5.34 7.09 -5.77
C ALA A 202 -6.50 6.14 -6.11
N LEU A 203 -6.55 4.97 -5.46
CA LEU A 203 -7.67 4.02 -5.58
C LEU A 203 -8.96 4.58 -4.98
N LEU A 204 -8.92 5.07 -3.74
CA LEU A 204 -10.13 5.52 -3.06
C LEU A 204 -10.70 6.80 -3.71
N THR A 205 -9.84 7.63 -4.29
CA THR A 205 -10.25 8.76 -5.13
C THR A 205 -10.95 8.28 -6.40
N SER A 206 -10.46 7.22 -7.05
CA SER A 206 -11.05 6.73 -8.31
C SER A 206 -12.43 6.09 -8.14
N VAL A 207 -12.78 5.70 -6.92
CA VAL A 207 -14.14 5.23 -6.58
C VAL A 207 -15.00 6.33 -5.96
N GLU A 208 -14.48 7.54 -5.72
CA GLU A 208 -15.21 8.60 -5.01
C GLU A 208 -16.51 9.00 -5.72
N ASP A 209 -16.51 9.00 -7.05
CA ASP A 209 -17.67 9.38 -7.89
C ASP A 209 -18.86 8.39 -7.83
N PHE A 210 -18.71 7.24 -7.17
CA PHE A 210 -19.77 6.24 -7.02
C PHE A 210 -20.44 6.32 -5.65
N ASP A 211 -21.73 6.03 -5.54
CA ASP A 211 -22.41 6.03 -4.23
C ASP A 211 -22.13 4.76 -3.43
N SER A 212 -21.92 3.62 -4.11
CA SER A 212 -21.71 2.29 -3.50
C SER A 212 -20.84 1.38 -4.35
N CYS A 213 -20.34 0.29 -3.75
CA CYS A 213 -19.66 -0.78 -4.47
C CYS A 213 -20.56 -1.49 -5.50
N ASP A 214 -21.86 -1.60 -5.21
CA ASP A 214 -22.84 -2.16 -6.16
C ASP A 214 -22.91 -1.36 -7.46
N GLN A 215 -22.91 -0.02 -7.39
CA GLN A 215 -22.88 0.82 -8.59
C GLN A 215 -21.60 0.61 -9.41
N ILE A 216 -20.45 0.39 -8.75
CA ILE A 216 -19.20 0.05 -9.43
C ILE A 216 -19.35 -1.30 -10.14
N GLN A 217 -19.93 -2.31 -9.47
CA GLN A 217 -20.18 -3.62 -10.07
C GLN A 217 -21.18 -3.56 -11.23
N GLU A 218 -22.21 -2.72 -11.16
CA GLU A 218 -23.13 -2.47 -12.28
C GLU A 218 -22.40 -1.90 -13.50
N GLN A 219 -21.48 -0.96 -13.30
CA GLN A 219 -20.66 -0.42 -14.38
C GLN A 219 -19.75 -1.50 -14.99
N VAL A 220 -19.13 -2.34 -14.16
CA VAL A 220 -18.34 -3.50 -14.62
C VAL A 220 -19.23 -4.44 -15.42
N ASN A 221 -20.40 -4.81 -14.91
CA ASN A 221 -21.34 -5.71 -15.59
C ASN A 221 -21.81 -5.14 -16.93
N LYS A 222 -22.07 -3.83 -17.01
CA LYS A 222 -22.39 -3.13 -18.26
C LYS A 222 -21.25 -3.24 -19.26
N TYR A 223 -20.02 -2.96 -18.82
CA TYR A 223 -18.84 -3.11 -19.67
C TYR A 223 -18.66 -4.57 -20.14
N LEU A 224 -18.94 -5.56 -19.28
CA LEU A 224 -18.87 -6.97 -19.65
C LEU A 224 -19.85 -7.38 -20.75
N GLN A 225 -20.98 -6.68 -20.91
CA GLN A 225 -21.88 -6.90 -22.04
C GLN A 225 -21.28 -6.45 -23.38
N GLU A 226 -20.22 -5.62 -23.36
CA GLU A 226 -19.50 -5.16 -24.55
C GLU A 226 -18.41 -6.15 -24.99
N LYS A 227 -18.31 -7.33 -24.35
CA LYS A 227 -17.35 -8.37 -24.72
C LYS A 227 -17.47 -8.72 -26.21
N PRO A 228 -16.37 -8.69 -26.98
CA PRO A 228 -16.41 -9.03 -28.39
C PRO A 228 -17.04 -10.42 -28.61
N PRO A 229 -18.02 -10.56 -29.50
CA PRO A 229 -18.66 -11.84 -29.74
C PRO A 229 -17.66 -12.81 -30.38
N VAL A 230 -17.69 -14.06 -29.93
CA VAL A 230 -16.81 -15.13 -30.44
C VAL A 230 -17.14 -15.49 -31.89
N GLY A 231 -18.39 -15.30 -32.32
CA GLY A 231 -18.83 -15.52 -33.70
C GLY A 231 -18.55 -16.94 -34.18
N THR A 232 -17.89 -17.06 -35.34
CA THR A 232 -17.53 -18.33 -36.00
C THR A 232 -16.43 -19.12 -35.27
N LEU A 233 -15.78 -18.54 -34.26
CA LEU A 233 -14.72 -19.19 -33.48
C LEU A 233 -15.27 -19.99 -32.29
N ASP A 234 -16.59 -20.03 -32.09
CA ASP A 234 -17.26 -20.67 -30.94
C ASP A 234 -16.80 -22.12 -30.74
N ARG A 235 -16.81 -22.91 -31.82
CA ARG A 235 -16.39 -24.32 -31.82
C ARG A 235 -14.91 -24.50 -31.47
N PHE A 236 -14.08 -23.53 -31.84
CA PHE A 236 -12.66 -23.52 -31.50
C PHE A 236 -12.46 -23.25 -30.01
N PHE A 237 -13.13 -22.24 -29.46
CA PHE A 237 -13.03 -21.92 -28.04
C PHE A 237 -13.71 -22.94 -27.13
N ALA A 238 -14.65 -23.75 -27.65
CA ALA A 238 -15.22 -24.90 -26.93
C ALA A 238 -14.22 -26.06 -26.74
N GLN A 239 -13.08 -26.06 -27.43
CA GLN A 239 -12.04 -27.09 -27.26
C GLN A 239 -11.17 -26.80 -26.04
N THR A 240 -10.50 -27.84 -25.51
CA THR A 240 -9.51 -27.65 -24.43
C THR A 240 -8.29 -26.87 -24.92
N LYS A 241 -7.60 -26.12 -24.04
CA LYS A 241 -6.39 -25.34 -24.41
C LYS A 241 -5.31 -26.18 -25.14
N PRO A 242 -5.00 -27.43 -24.74
CA PRO A 242 -4.07 -28.28 -25.50
C PRO A 242 -4.57 -28.60 -26.92
N THR A 243 -5.87 -28.82 -27.08
CA THR A 243 -6.50 -29.08 -28.39
C THR A 243 -6.47 -27.83 -29.26
N GLN A 244 -6.78 -26.66 -28.69
CA GLN A 244 -6.66 -25.36 -29.38
C GLN A 244 -5.24 -25.14 -29.91
N ALA A 245 -4.21 -25.36 -29.08
CA ALA A 245 -2.82 -25.21 -29.49
C ALA A 245 -2.43 -26.14 -30.65
N ARG A 246 -2.86 -27.41 -30.60
CA ARG A 246 -2.64 -28.37 -31.68
C ARG A 246 -3.35 -27.95 -32.97
N LEU A 247 -4.60 -27.49 -32.88
CA LEU A 247 -5.38 -27.02 -34.03
C LEU A 247 -4.72 -25.81 -34.68
N ILE A 248 -4.27 -24.83 -33.89
CA ILE A 248 -3.51 -23.67 -34.40
C ILE A 248 -2.26 -24.14 -35.16
N GLY A 249 -1.52 -25.11 -34.63
CA GLY A 249 -0.34 -25.66 -35.31
C GLY A 249 -0.66 -26.28 -36.68
N ILE A 250 -1.74 -27.08 -36.75
CA ILE A 250 -2.21 -27.67 -38.01
C ILE A 250 -2.65 -26.59 -39.00
N LEU A 251 -3.43 -25.60 -38.55
CA LEU A 251 -3.92 -24.51 -39.39
C LEU A 251 -2.79 -23.65 -39.93
N LYS A 252 -1.76 -23.38 -39.12
CA LYS A 252 -0.55 -22.66 -39.57
C LYS A 252 0.20 -23.43 -40.64
N GLY A 253 0.33 -24.75 -40.51
CA GLY A 253 0.93 -25.61 -41.54
C GLY A 253 0.17 -25.52 -42.86
N LYS A 254 -1.15 -25.72 -42.83
CA LYS A 254 -2.01 -25.62 -44.02
C LYS A 254 -2.02 -24.23 -44.65
N ALA A 255 -2.05 -23.17 -43.85
CA ALA A 255 -1.97 -21.80 -44.33
C ALA A 255 -0.65 -21.53 -45.06
N SER A 256 0.46 -22.11 -44.60
CA SER A 256 1.76 -22.02 -45.30
C SER A 256 1.79 -22.74 -46.65
N GLU A 257 0.90 -23.71 -46.85
CA GLU A 257 0.70 -24.43 -48.12
C GLU A 257 -0.33 -23.74 -49.05
N GLY A 258 -0.89 -22.60 -48.63
CA GLY A 258 -1.86 -21.82 -49.41
C GLY A 258 -3.32 -22.19 -49.20
N ASP A 259 -3.66 -22.91 -48.12
CA ASP A 259 -5.06 -23.22 -47.78
C ASP A 259 -5.81 -21.96 -47.32
N GLU A 260 -6.57 -21.35 -48.25
CA GLU A 260 -7.37 -20.14 -48.02
C GLU A 260 -8.30 -20.22 -46.79
N PRO A 261 -9.02 -21.33 -46.52
CA PRO A 261 -9.83 -21.45 -45.30
C PRO A 261 -9.01 -21.35 -44.01
N SER A 262 -7.82 -21.96 -43.95
CA SER A 262 -6.93 -21.87 -42.79
C SER A 262 -6.36 -20.45 -42.63
N ILE A 263 -6.01 -19.77 -43.73
CA ILE A 263 -5.56 -18.37 -43.71
C ILE A 263 -6.66 -17.47 -43.15
N ALA A 264 -7.89 -17.60 -43.67
CA ALA A 264 -9.04 -16.82 -43.22
C ALA A 264 -9.35 -17.06 -41.73
N PHE A 265 -9.36 -18.32 -41.28
CA PHE A 265 -9.60 -18.65 -39.87
C PHE A 265 -8.53 -18.05 -38.94
N LEU A 266 -7.25 -18.16 -39.29
CA LEU A 266 -6.17 -17.59 -38.48
C LEU A 266 -6.27 -16.07 -38.39
N LYS A 267 -6.63 -15.41 -39.51
CA LYS A 267 -6.88 -13.98 -39.53
C LYS A 267 -8.05 -13.59 -38.61
N ASP A 268 -9.18 -14.29 -38.70
CA ASP A 268 -10.34 -14.06 -37.83
C ASP A 268 -9.98 -14.26 -36.35
N LEU A 269 -9.18 -15.29 -36.04
CA LEU A 269 -8.68 -15.56 -34.69
C LEU A 269 -7.78 -14.42 -34.18
N ASP A 270 -6.84 -13.95 -34.99
CA ASP A 270 -5.96 -12.83 -34.65
C ASP A 270 -6.75 -11.53 -34.44
N GLU A 271 -7.72 -11.23 -35.30
CA GLU A 271 -8.60 -10.07 -35.16
C GLU A 271 -9.45 -10.15 -33.87
N TYR A 272 -10.00 -11.31 -33.56
CA TYR A 272 -10.73 -11.54 -32.32
C TYR A 272 -9.82 -11.38 -31.09
N GLN A 273 -8.61 -11.95 -31.12
CA GLN A 273 -7.64 -11.82 -30.03
C GLN A 273 -7.23 -10.36 -29.81
N ALA A 274 -7.04 -9.57 -30.88
CA ALA A 274 -6.77 -8.15 -30.78
C ALA A 274 -7.92 -7.37 -30.13
N LYS A 275 -9.17 -7.63 -30.54
CA LYS A 275 -10.38 -7.04 -29.92
C LYS A 275 -10.52 -7.45 -28.45
N LEU A 276 -10.29 -8.73 -28.14
CA LEU A 276 -10.36 -9.25 -26.78
C LEU A 276 -9.26 -8.64 -25.89
N LYS A 277 -8.06 -8.38 -26.43
CA LYS A 277 -7.00 -7.68 -25.72
C LYS A 277 -7.42 -6.25 -25.34
N ILE A 278 -7.93 -5.48 -26.30
CA ILE A 278 -8.46 -4.12 -26.05
C ILE A 278 -9.55 -4.15 -24.98
N PHE A 279 -10.49 -5.10 -25.10
CA PHE A 279 -11.55 -5.30 -24.11
C PHE A 279 -10.99 -5.57 -22.71
N LYS A 280 -10.01 -6.49 -22.57
CA LYS A 280 -9.36 -6.81 -21.29
C LYS A 280 -8.57 -5.63 -20.73
N ASP A 281 -7.90 -4.85 -21.58
CA ASP A 281 -7.19 -3.64 -21.16
C ASP A 281 -8.17 -2.56 -20.66
N GLY A 282 -9.36 -2.44 -21.27
CA GLY A 282 -10.40 -1.53 -20.78
C GLY A 282 -11.01 -1.95 -19.43
N LEU A 283 -11.06 -3.27 -19.10
CA LEU A 283 -11.43 -3.71 -17.75
C LEU A 283 -10.48 -3.16 -16.69
N LYS A 284 -9.17 -3.06 -16.99
CA LYS A 284 -8.20 -2.49 -16.05
C LYS A 284 -8.41 -0.99 -15.80
N GLY A 285 -9.18 -0.32 -16.67
CA GLY A 285 -9.60 1.07 -16.46
C GLY A 285 -10.69 1.22 -15.39
N LEU A 286 -11.35 0.13 -14.99
CA LEU A 286 -12.36 0.13 -13.94
C LEU A 286 -11.70 -0.13 -12.57
N PRO A 287 -12.08 0.62 -11.53
CA PRO A 287 -11.33 0.65 -10.27
C PRO A 287 -11.46 -0.63 -9.43
N LEU A 288 -12.56 -1.38 -9.57
CA LEU A 288 -12.85 -2.58 -8.79
C LEU A 288 -13.40 -3.67 -9.71
N VAL A 289 -12.58 -4.67 -10.06
CA VAL A 289 -12.97 -5.73 -11.00
C VAL A 289 -12.84 -7.10 -10.35
N ASN A 290 -13.91 -7.90 -10.39
CA ASN A 290 -13.87 -9.27 -9.88
C ASN A 290 -12.79 -10.12 -10.58
N ALA A 291 -11.95 -10.81 -9.82
CA ALA A 291 -10.86 -11.61 -10.33
C ALA A 291 -11.33 -12.75 -11.25
N ARG A 292 -12.54 -13.31 -11.01
CA ARG A 292 -13.17 -14.31 -11.89
C ARG A 292 -13.43 -13.79 -13.30
N THR A 293 -13.71 -12.49 -13.41
CA THR A 293 -13.95 -11.83 -14.70
C THR A 293 -12.68 -11.76 -15.54
N MET A 294 -11.52 -11.64 -14.89
CA MET A 294 -10.22 -11.60 -15.54
C MET A 294 -9.67 -13.00 -15.85
N GLN A 295 -10.06 -14.02 -15.07
CA GLN A 295 -9.56 -15.39 -15.18
C GLN A 295 -10.66 -16.34 -15.71
N GLU A 296 -10.62 -16.62 -17.02
CA GLU A 296 -11.62 -17.43 -17.75
C GLU A 296 -11.84 -18.87 -17.21
N ASP A 297 -10.94 -19.40 -16.37
CA ASP A 297 -10.91 -20.82 -15.95
C ASP A 297 -11.12 -21.06 -14.44
N SER A 298 -11.40 -20.03 -13.62
CA SER A 298 -11.40 -20.20 -12.17
C SER A 298 -12.80 -20.40 -11.58
N VAL A 299 -13.16 -21.66 -11.35
CA VAL A 299 -14.47 -22.09 -10.82
C VAL A 299 -14.63 -21.81 -9.32
N ASN A 300 -13.53 -21.50 -8.61
CA ASN A 300 -13.48 -21.49 -7.13
C ASN A 300 -12.78 -20.26 -6.51
N ILE A 301 -12.83 -19.08 -7.14
CA ILE A 301 -12.28 -17.89 -6.47
C ILE A 301 -13.31 -17.41 -5.43
N ASN A 302 -12.99 -17.44 -4.13
CA ASN A 302 -13.68 -16.62 -3.13
C ASN A 302 -13.88 -15.19 -3.70
N GLN A 303 -14.96 -14.48 -3.38
CA GLN A 303 -15.20 -13.15 -3.94
C GLN A 303 -13.98 -12.24 -3.74
N THR A 304 -13.21 -12.04 -4.80
CA THR A 304 -11.89 -11.41 -4.80
C THR A 304 -11.88 -10.41 -5.93
N PHE A 305 -11.38 -9.21 -5.68
CA PHE A 305 -11.40 -8.10 -6.62
C PHE A 305 -10.00 -7.54 -6.84
N PHE A 306 -9.66 -7.25 -8.08
CA PHE A 306 -8.51 -6.42 -8.40
C PHE A 306 -8.88 -4.95 -8.22
N LEU A 307 -8.03 -4.24 -7.48
CA LEU A 307 -8.12 -2.81 -7.25
C LEU A 307 -7.17 -2.12 -8.24
N ASN A 308 -7.75 -1.49 -9.26
CA ASN A 308 -7.00 -0.90 -10.35
C ASN A 308 -6.90 0.62 -10.21
N VAL A 309 -5.72 1.14 -10.53
CA VAL A 309 -5.45 2.58 -10.63
C VAL A 309 -4.76 2.82 -11.96
N LYS A 310 -5.35 3.68 -12.81
CA LYS A 310 -4.77 4.07 -14.11
C LYS A 310 -4.38 2.89 -15.02
N GLY A 311 -5.10 1.77 -14.95
CA GLY A 311 -4.84 0.60 -15.78
C GLY A 311 -3.94 -0.47 -15.13
N ASP A 312 -3.40 -0.22 -13.95
CA ASP A 312 -2.55 -1.17 -13.23
C ASP A 312 -3.26 -1.68 -11.97
N SER A 313 -3.12 -2.99 -11.70
CA SER A 313 -3.57 -3.57 -10.44
C SER A 313 -2.52 -3.32 -9.35
N HIS A 314 -2.95 -2.68 -8.27
CA HIS A 314 -2.07 -2.39 -7.12
C HIS A 314 -2.41 -3.23 -5.89
N TRP A 315 -3.67 -3.67 -5.78
CA TRP A 315 -4.15 -4.43 -4.63
C TRP A 315 -5.14 -5.52 -5.04
N VAL A 316 -5.27 -6.52 -4.18
CA VAL A 316 -6.28 -7.57 -4.23
C VAL A 316 -7.17 -7.40 -3.01
N PHE A 317 -8.48 -7.27 -3.21
CA PHE A 317 -9.46 -7.01 -2.17
C PHE A 317 -10.40 -8.18 -1.98
N LYS A 318 -10.62 -8.57 -0.71
CA LYS A 318 -11.60 -9.58 -0.32
C LYS A 318 -12.61 -8.94 0.64
N PRO A 319 -13.83 -8.57 0.18
CA PRO A 319 -14.85 -8.00 1.05
C PRO A 319 -15.31 -9.00 2.11
N ALA A 320 -15.42 -8.52 3.35
CA ALA A 320 -15.98 -9.27 4.47
C ALA A 320 -17.51 -9.38 4.40
N SER A 321 -18.19 -8.42 3.76
CA SER A 321 -19.65 -8.40 3.62
C SER A 321 -20.21 -9.50 2.70
N GLU A 322 -19.38 -10.03 1.81
CA GLU A 322 -19.78 -10.94 0.74
C GLU A 322 -19.64 -12.43 1.10
N ASN A 323 -19.27 -12.73 2.34
CA ASN A 323 -19.07 -14.09 2.83
C ASN A 323 -19.53 -14.17 4.29
N GLU A 324 -20.28 -15.22 4.66
CA GLU A 324 -20.72 -15.44 6.05
C GLU A 324 -19.53 -15.49 7.03
N LYS A 325 -18.36 -15.95 6.58
CA LYS A 325 -17.09 -15.96 7.34
C LYS A 325 -16.15 -14.83 6.93
N GLY A 326 -16.64 -13.79 6.27
CA GLY A 326 -15.82 -12.73 5.70
C GLY A 326 -15.06 -11.92 6.75
N GLY A 327 -15.63 -11.75 7.96
CA GLY A 327 -14.94 -11.13 9.09
C GLY A 327 -13.70 -11.94 9.53
N GLU A 328 -13.85 -13.25 9.70
CA GLU A 328 -12.75 -14.17 10.04
C GLU A 328 -11.68 -14.19 8.94
N ILE A 329 -12.09 -14.18 7.67
CA ILE A 329 -11.18 -14.12 6.51
C ILE A 329 -10.34 -12.85 6.55
N MET A 330 -10.98 -11.69 6.74
CA MET A 330 -10.28 -10.41 6.82
C MET A 330 -9.30 -10.41 8.00
N GLN A 331 -9.73 -10.90 9.17
CA GLN A 331 -8.89 -10.98 10.36
C GLN A 331 -7.67 -11.89 10.16
N ALA A 332 -7.86 -13.07 9.56
CA ALA A 332 -6.76 -14.00 9.24
C ALA A 332 -5.73 -13.36 8.30
N GLU A 333 -6.18 -12.78 7.19
CA GLU A 333 -5.32 -12.14 6.18
C GLU A 333 -4.52 -10.96 6.76
N CYS A 334 -5.19 -10.07 7.51
CA CYS A 334 -4.53 -8.92 8.12
C CYS A 334 -3.58 -9.35 9.25
N THR A 335 -3.96 -10.33 10.08
CA THR A 335 -3.10 -10.82 11.18
C THR A 335 -1.88 -11.53 10.63
N ALA A 336 -2.03 -12.34 9.58
CA ALA A 336 -0.92 -12.96 8.85
C ALA A 336 0.10 -11.93 8.36
N SER A 337 -0.36 -10.81 7.79
CA SER A 337 0.52 -9.72 7.38
C SER A 337 1.20 -9.02 8.56
N LYS A 338 0.53 -8.86 9.70
CA LYS A 338 1.14 -8.23 10.89
C LYS A 338 2.20 -9.08 11.56
N LEU A 339 2.02 -10.40 11.55
CA LEU A 339 3.03 -11.35 12.03
C LEU A 339 4.34 -11.25 11.24
N ASN A 340 4.28 -10.68 10.02
CA ASN A 340 5.43 -10.28 9.23
C ASN A 340 5.98 -8.87 9.59
N TYR A 341 6.02 -8.53 10.88
CA TYR A 341 6.31 -7.18 11.39
C TYR A 341 7.69 -6.60 11.00
N HIS A 342 8.64 -7.44 10.58
CA HIS A 342 9.95 -7.04 10.07
C HIS A 342 10.20 -7.52 8.64
N GLY A 343 9.15 -7.92 7.90
CA GLY A 343 9.31 -8.38 6.52
C GLY A 343 10.16 -9.63 6.40
N GLN A 344 10.25 -10.38 7.50
CA GLN A 344 11.12 -11.52 7.63
C GLN A 344 10.61 -12.73 6.83
N PHE A 345 9.33 -12.73 6.48
CA PHE A 345 8.64 -13.71 5.65
C PHE A 345 8.23 -13.11 4.29
N PRO A 346 8.13 -13.92 3.23
CA PRO A 346 7.76 -13.44 1.90
C PRO A 346 6.24 -13.27 1.74
N ILE A 347 5.63 -12.49 2.64
CA ILE A 347 4.19 -12.24 2.70
C ILE A 347 3.92 -10.77 2.33
N PRO A 348 3.13 -10.48 1.28
CA PRO A 348 2.79 -9.12 0.92
C PRO A 348 2.01 -8.41 2.03
N LEU A 349 2.21 -7.09 2.15
CA LEU A 349 1.43 -6.27 3.08
C LEU A 349 -0.07 -6.44 2.80
N THR A 350 -0.83 -6.73 3.86
CA THR A 350 -2.29 -6.81 3.83
C THR A 350 -2.89 -5.95 4.94
N VAL A 351 -3.77 -5.03 4.57
CA VAL A 351 -4.43 -4.09 5.49
C VAL A 351 -5.94 -4.23 5.45
N ALA A 352 -6.62 -3.90 6.53
CA ALA A 352 -8.07 -3.77 6.52
C ALA A 352 -8.44 -2.43 5.87
N LEU A 353 -9.39 -2.45 4.93
CA LEU A 353 -9.75 -1.29 4.10
C LEU A 353 -11.27 -1.17 3.99
N VAL A 354 -11.76 0.06 4.01
CA VAL A 354 -13.15 0.42 3.70
C VAL A 354 -13.21 1.03 2.31
N ILE A 355 -14.02 0.45 1.43
CA ILE A 355 -14.32 0.96 0.10
C ILE A 355 -15.83 1.17 0.04
N LYS A 356 -16.27 2.43 0.07
CA LYS A 356 -17.69 2.79 0.14
C LYS A 356 -18.39 2.05 1.29
N ASP A 357 -19.35 1.19 0.97
CA ASP A 357 -20.14 0.38 1.89
C ASP A 357 -19.52 -0.99 2.20
N TRP A 358 -18.39 -1.35 1.58
CA TRP A 358 -17.68 -2.60 1.81
C TRP A 358 -16.50 -2.42 2.76
N VAL A 359 -16.28 -3.40 3.63
CA VAL A 359 -15.10 -3.55 4.48
C VAL A 359 -14.44 -4.88 4.14
N GLY A 360 -13.11 -4.94 4.05
CA GLY A 360 -12.41 -6.18 3.71
C GLY A 360 -10.89 -6.09 3.86
N SER A 361 -10.20 -7.16 3.49
CA SER A 361 -8.74 -7.18 3.44
C SER A 361 -8.24 -6.74 2.06
N ALA A 362 -7.27 -5.83 2.03
CA ALA A 362 -6.58 -5.37 0.84
C ALA A 362 -5.10 -5.79 0.91
N GLN A 363 -4.72 -6.77 0.08
CA GLN A 363 -3.35 -7.26 -0.03
C GLN A 363 -2.64 -6.60 -1.22
N MET A 364 -1.39 -6.20 -1.06
CA MET A 364 -0.60 -5.67 -2.18
C MET A 364 -0.51 -6.68 -3.32
N PHE A 365 -0.75 -6.22 -4.54
CA PHE A 365 -0.67 -7.06 -5.73
C PHE A 365 0.79 -7.36 -6.09
N VAL A 366 1.09 -8.65 -6.33
CA VAL A 366 2.43 -9.11 -6.71
C VAL A 366 2.56 -9.12 -8.23
N GLN A 367 3.09 -8.02 -8.78
CA GLN A 367 3.32 -7.85 -10.22
C GLN A 367 4.36 -8.84 -10.75
N ASP A 368 4.24 -9.16 -12.05
CA ASP A 368 5.16 -10.00 -12.82
C ASP A 368 5.48 -11.37 -12.19
N SER A 369 4.50 -11.92 -11.47
CA SER A 369 4.60 -13.21 -10.82
C SER A 369 4.30 -14.37 -11.76
N GLN A 370 4.92 -15.51 -11.48
CA GLN A 370 4.77 -16.76 -12.21
C GLN A 370 4.30 -17.89 -11.28
N LYS A 371 3.56 -18.84 -11.83
CA LYS A 371 3.18 -20.08 -11.14
C LYS A 371 4.32 -21.10 -11.19
N ILE A 372 4.30 -22.07 -10.27
CA ILE A 372 5.33 -23.12 -10.20
C ILE A 372 5.57 -23.84 -11.53
N ALA A 373 4.50 -24.19 -12.27
CA ALA A 373 4.61 -24.85 -13.57
C ALA A 373 5.41 -24.05 -14.60
N GLN A 374 5.36 -22.71 -14.54
CA GLN A 374 6.13 -21.84 -15.42
C GLN A 374 7.61 -21.82 -15.03
N ILE A 375 7.90 -21.77 -13.73
CA ILE A 375 9.26 -21.86 -13.17
C ILE A 375 9.93 -23.18 -13.55
N GLU A 376 9.21 -24.29 -13.40
CA GLU A 376 9.67 -25.63 -13.78
C GLU A 376 9.94 -25.73 -15.28
N THR A 377 9.01 -25.21 -16.11
CA THR A 377 9.17 -25.21 -17.58
C THR A 377 10.39 -24.39 -18.01
N ALA A 378 10.65 -23.27 -17.34
CA ALA A 378 11.80 -22.41 -17.61
C ALA A 378 13.10 -22.92 -16.96
N ASN A 379 13.04 -23.99 -16.17
CA ASN A 379 14.16 -24.54 -15.39
C ASN A 379 14.86 -23.47 -14.53
N ILE A 380 14.09 -22.57 -13.94
CA ILE A 380 14.60 -21.50 -13.08
C ILE A 380 14.77 -22.05 -11.66
N PRO A 381 15.96 -21.96 -11.04
CA PRO A 381 16.16 -22.40 -9.66
C PRO A 381 15.33 -21.59 -8.66
N VAL A 382 14.63 -22.28 -7.76
CA VAL A 382 13.91 -21.64 -6.64
C VAL A 382 14.90 -21.29 -5.52
N GLU A 383 14.80 -20.09 -4.99
CA GLU A 383 15.60 -19.63 -3.86
C GLU A 383 15.22 -20.38 -2.58
N SER A 384 16.16 -21.18 -2.06
CA SER A 384 15.91 -22.00 -0.88
C SER A 384 15.53 -21.18 0.35
N ASP A 385 16.15 -20.01 0.53
CA ASP A 385 15.94 -19.21 1.74
C ASP A 385 14.52 -18.65 1.81
N GLN A 386 14.00 -18.18 0.70
CA GLN A 386 12.65 -17.63 0.62
C GLN A 386 11.61 -18.74 0.76
N LEU A 387 11.86 -19.92 0.17
CA LEU A 387 10.97 -21.06 0.34
C LEU A 387 10.97 -21.59 1.78
N HIS A 388 12.14 -21.65 2.43
CA HIS A 388 12.23 -22.03 3.84
C HIS A 388 11.50 -21.03 4.74
N LYS A 389 11.63 -19.73 4.48
CA LYS A 389 10.88 -18.68 5.19
C LYS A 389 9.38 -18.85 5.03
N LEU A 390 8.88 -19.10 3.82
CA LEU A 390 7.46 -19.36 3.59
C LEU A 390 6.99 -20.62 4.33
N ALA A 391 7.78 -21.70 4.30
CA ALA A 391 7.45 -22.93 5.01
C ALA A 391 7.43 -22.76 6.54
N ILE A 392 8.38 -22.02 7.10
CA ILE A 392 8.40 -21.68 8.53
C ILE A 392 7.15 -20.86 8.88
N PHE A 393 6.79 -19.86 8.05
CA PHE A 393 5.58 -19.06 8.25
C PHE A 393 4.32 -19.94 8.30
N ASP A 394 4.13 -20.79 7.30
CA ASP A 394 2.94 -21.65 7.19
C ASP A 394 2.84 -22.66 8.35
N LEU A 395 3.98 -23.14 8.88
CA LEU A 395 4.00 -24.02 10.06
C LEU A 395 3.66 -23.28 11.35
N LEU A 396 4.33 -22.15 11.61
CA LEU A 396 4.13 -21.35 12.82
C LEU A 396 2.69 -20.84 12.90
N PHE A 397 2.08 -20.53 11.76
CA PHE A 397 0.78 -19.87 11.67
C PHE A 397 -0.31 -20.73 11.01
N THR A 398 -0.09 -22.05 10.98
CA THR A 398 -1.08 -23.09 10.65
C THR A 398 -1.86 -22.85 9.37
N ASN A 399 -1.13 -22.63 8.27
CA ASN A 399 -1.79 -22.51 6.97
C ASN A 399 -2.32 -23.87 6.50
N SER A 400 -3.64 -24.01 6.49
CA SER A 400 -4.34 -25.24 6.10
C SER A 400 -4.69 -25.32 4.61
N ASP A 401 -4.35 -24.31 3.80
CA ASP A 401 -4.67 -24.26 2.37
C ASP A 401 -3.54 -23.68 1.51
N ARG A 402 -2.28 -24.04 1.79
CA ARG A 402 -1.15 -23.66 0.94
C ARG A 402 -1.05 -24.58 -0.29
N ASN A 403 -1.94 -24.36 -1.25
CA ASN A 403 -1.92 -25.03 -2.55
C ASN A 403 -1.12 -24.24 -3.60
N SER A 404 -0.89 -24.84 -4.77
CA SER A 404 -0.10 -24.28 -5.89
C SER A 404 -0.66 -23.00 -6.54
N ALA A 405 -1.89 -22.61 -6.21
CA ALA A 405 -2.43 -21.31 -6.59
C ALA A 405 -2.15 -20.21 -5.54
N ASN A 406 -1.81 -20.60 -4.31
CA ASN A 406 -1.66 -19.71 -3.16
C ASN A 406 -0.19 -19.32 -2.92
N PHE A 407 0.73 -19.67 -3.82
CA PHE A 407 2.06 -19.10 -3.82
C PHE A 407 2.52 -18.79 -5.25
N LEU A 408 3.29 -17.73 -5.36
CA LEU A 408 3.74 -17.13 -6.60
C LEU A 408 5.26 -17.05 -6.59
N PHE A 409 5.85 -16.90 -7.77
CA PHE A 409 7.30 -16.72 -7.91
C PHE A 409 7.62 -15.42 -8.63
N GLN A 410 8.49 -14.62 -8.04
CA GLN A 410 9.11 -13.49 -8.72
C GLN A 410 10.48 -13.89 -9.21
N THR A 411 10.70 -13.77 -10.52
CA THR A 411 11.95 -14.18 -11.15
C THR A 411 12.92 -13.01 -11.20
N SER A 412 14.13 -13.23 -10.69
CA SER A 412 15.31 -12.43 -10.98
C SER A 412 16.05 -13.00 -12.19
N SER A 413 17.19 -12.43 -12.60
CA SER A 413 17.97 -12.92 -13.74
C SER A 413 18.43 -14.38 -13.61
N HIS A 414 18.51 -14.94 -12.39
CA HIS A 414 19.10 -16.26 -12.14
C HIS A 414 18.31 -17.16 -11.18
N SER A 415 17.26 -16.65 -10.55
CA SER A 415 16.55 -17.36 -9.49
C SER A 415 15.08 -16.92 -9.40
N ALA A 416 14.27 -17.74 -8.74
CA ALA A 416 12.88 -17.46 -8.45
C ALA A 416 12.67 -17.37 -6.93
N SER A 417 12.27 -16.20 -6.44
CA SER A 417 11.87 -15.98 -5.05
C SER A 417 10.39 -16.27 -4.89
N VAL A 418 10.00 -17.06 -3.89
CA VAL A 418 8.60 -17.39 -3.62
C VAL A 418 7.93 -16.27 -2.84
N VAL A 419 6.63 -16.06 -3.07
CA VAL A 419 5.75 -15.15 -2.34
C VAL A 419 4.50 -15.90 -1.95
N GLY A 420 4.16 -15.90 -0.65
CA GLY A 420 2.92 -16.47 -0.14
C GLY A 420 1.77 -15.48 -0.26
N ILE A 421 0.64 -15.89 -0.81
CA ILE A 421 -0.60 -15.10 -0.90
C ILE A 421 -1.76 -15.91 -0.31
N ASP A 422 -2.94 -15.32 -0.16
CA ASP A 422 -4.13 -16.03 0.30
C ASP A 422 -3.96 -16.71 1.67
N HIS A 423 -3.98 -15.91 2.74
CA HIS A 423 -3.78 -16.36 4.13
C HIS A 423 -5.09 -16.54 4.88
N ASP A 424 -6.21 -16.70 4.17
CA ASP A 424 -7.54 -16.78 4.78
C ASP A 424 -7.77 -18.04 5.64
N SER A 425 -6.84 -19.00 5.57
CA SER A 425 -6.90 -20.31 6.22
C SER A 425 -5.74 -20.54 7.20
N CYS A 426 -5.13 -19.44 7.68
CA CYS A 426 -4.14 -19.41 8.76
C CYS A 426 -4.79 -19.22 10.15
N LEU A 427 -4.00 -19.47 11.20
CA LEU A 427 -4.24 -19.06 12.59
C LEU A 427 -5.44 -19.71 13.29
N MET A 428 -6.00 -20.79 12.75
CA MET A 428 -7.16 -21.50 13.32
C MET A 428 -8.37 -20.62 13.68
N PHE A 429 -8.55 -19.46 13.01
CA PHE A 429 -9.76 -18.65 13.18
C PHE A 429 -11.02 -19.40 12.73
N LYS A 430 -10.85 -20.27 11.74
CA LYS A 430 -11.88 -21.14 11.17
C LYS A 430 -11.82 -22.52 11.82
N GLU A 431 -12.68 -23.41 11.30
CA GLU A 431 -12.57 -24.86 11.51
C GLU A 431 -11.12 -25.34 11.33
N ILE A 432 -10.64 -26.09 12.32
CA ILE A 432 -9.31 -26.70 12.29
C ILE A 432 -9.30 -27.76 11.19
N LYS A 433 -8.34 -27.64 10.26
CA LYS A 433 -8.18 -28.51 9.09
C LYS A 433 -6.75 -29.01 9.02
N ALA A 434 -6.56 -30.15 8.36
CA ALA A 434 -5.24 -30.68 8.07
C ALA A 434 -4.38 -29.64 7.34
N LEU A 435 -3.11 -29.54 7.72
CA LEU A 435 -2.14 -28.68 7.06
C LEU A 435 -1.87 -29.20 5.64
N LYS A 436 -2.14 -28.38 4.61
CA LYS A 436 -1.92 -28.74 3.21
C LYS A 436 -0.84 -27.85 2.61
N LEU A 437 0.36 -28.40 2.45
CA LEU A 437 1.54 -27.67 1.97
C LEU A 437 2.03 -28.27 0.63
N GLU A 438 1.50 -27.77 -0.50
CA GLU A 438 1.76 -28.32 -1.84
C GLU A 438 3.14 -27.97 -2.43
N TYR A 439 4.05 -27.32 -1.70
CA TYR A 439 5.41 -27.07 -2.19
C TYR A 439 6.43 -28.14 -1.73
N LEU A 440 5.99 -29.18 -1.01
CA LEU A 440 6.85 -30.22 -0.44
C LEU A 440 7.72 -30.98 -1.44
N GLN A 441 7.33 -30.98 -2.72
CA GLN A 441 8.08 -31.58 -3.83
C GLN A 441 9.23 -30.71 -4.31
N ILE A 442 9.25 -29.41 -3.99
CA ILE A 442 10.30 -28.49 -4.47
C ILE A 442 11.64 -28.91 -3.87
N PRO A 443 12.68 -29.16 -4.69
CA PRO A 443 13.96 -29.70 -4.23
C PRO A 443 14.65 -28.88 -3.13
N ALA A 444 14.41 -27.57 -3.08
CA ALA A 444 14.97 -26.67 -2.07
C ALA A 444 14.63 -27.06 -0.62
N LEU A 445 13.49 -27.73 -0.36
CA LEU A 445 13.13 -28.19 0.99
C LEU A 445 13.91 -29.42 1.47
N LYS A 446 14.67 -30.07 0.58
CA LYS A 446 15.57 -31.18 0.95
C LYS A 446 16.85 -30.68 1.64
N GLN A 447 17.07 -29.37 1.66
CA GLN A 447 18.18 -28.76 2.38
C GLN A 447 17.77 -28.50 3.84
N PRO A 448 18.71 -28.60 4.80
CA PRO A 448 18.46 -28.22 6.17
C PRO A 448 18.30 -26.70 6.31
N LEU A 449 17.70 -26.27 7.43
CA LEU A 449 17.62 -24.86 7.80
C LEU A 449 19.01 -24.25 7.95
N LYS A 450 19.15 -22.98 7.53
CA LYS A 450 20.38 -22.21 7.75
C LYS A 450 20.39 -21.58 9.16
N PRO A 451 21.56 -21.44 9.82
CA PRO A 451 21.66 -20.86 11.17
C PRO A 451 21.00 -19.49 11.32
N GLU A 452 21.10 -18.63 10.31
CA GLU A 452 20.49 -17.30 10.31
C GLU A 452 18.95 -17.31 10.36
N MET A 453 18.30 -18.43 10.02
CA MET A 453 16.84 -18.57 10.12
C MET A 453 16.35 -18.73 11.55
N ALA A 454 17.24 -19.00 12.51
CA ALA A 454 16.87 -19.11 13.93
C ALA A 454 16.17 -17.85 14.46
N VAL A 455 16.47 -16.68 13.89
CA VAL A 455 15.83 -15.41 14.26
C VAL A 455 14.31 -15.43 14.00
N LEU A 456 13.82 -16.27 13.09
CA LEU A 456 12.40 -16.36 12.74
C LEU A 456 11.56 -17.06 13.81
N PHE A 457 12.20 -17.89 14.65
CA PHE A 457 11.58 -18.70 15.70
C PHE A 457 12.39 -18.63 17.00
N SER A 458 13.08 -17.50 17.23
CA SER A 458 13.75 -17.22 18.51
C SER A 458 12.73 -16.95 19.61
N LYS A 459 13.15 -17.01 20.88
CA LYS A 459 12.25 -16.71 22.00
C LYS A 459 11.63 -15.32 21.90
N GLU A 460 12.40 -14.34 21.45
CA GLU A 460 11.97 -12.96 21.23
C GLU A 460 10.94 -12.85 20.09
N ALA A 461 11.18 -13.57 18.99
CA ALA A 461 10.23 -13.64 17.87
C ALA A 461 8.91 -14.30 18.30
N ILE A 462 8.97 -15.46 18.98
CA ILE A 462 7.78 -16.17 19.49
C ILE A 462 6.99 -15.29 20.47
N ALA A 463 7.67 -14.59 21.39
CA ALA A 463 7.01 -13.66 22.32
C ALA A 463 6.28 -12.53 21.56
N THR A 464 6.91 -12.00 20.52
CA THR A 464 6.29 -10.96 19.68
C THR A 464 5.09 -11.51 18.91
N TYR A 465 5.19 -12.70 18.32
CA TYR A 465 4.07 -13.34 17.63
C TYR A 465 2.89 -13.59 18.58
N LYS A 466 3.14 -14.08 19.79
CA LYS A 466 2.09 -14.30 20.79
C LYS A 466 1.40 -13.02 21.20
N GLN A 467 2.15 -11.93 21.37
CA GLN A 467 1.57 -10.61 21.63
C GLN A 467 0.64 -10.18 20.49
N ILE A 468 1.12 -10.25 19.24
CA ILE A 468 0.31 -9.89 18.06
C ILE A 468 -0.93 -10.79 17.97
N MET A 469 -0.79 -12.10 18.16
CA MET A 469 -1.90 -13.05 18.13
C MET A 469 -2.96 -12.73 19.20
N ALA A 470 -2.54 -12.43 20.43
CA ALA A 470 -3.44 -12.06 21.52
C ALA A 470 -4.18 -10.74 21.24
N GLU A 471 -3.48 -9.74 20.69
CA GLU A 471 -4.10 -8.45 20.27
C GLU A 471 -5.10 -8.59 19.12
N ASN A 472 -5.11 -9.73 18.41
CA ASN A 472 -6.02 -10.01 17.31
C ASN A 472 -6.93 -11.23 17.61
N ASP A 473 -7.18 -11.53 18.89
CA ASP A 473 -8.12 -12.56 19.34
C ASP A 473 -7.90 -13.95 18.72
N VAL A 474 -6.64 -14.30 18.44
CA VAL A 474 -6.27 -15.63 17.94
C VAL A 474 -6.47 -16.68 19.06
N PRO A 475 -7.06 -17.86 18.79
CA PRO A 475 -7.32 -18.88 19.81
C PRO A 475 -6.06 -19.37 20.56
N ASP A 476 -6.17 -19.65 21.85
CA ASP A 476 -5.06 -20.14 22.70
C ASP A 476 -4.39 -21.41 22.15
N LEU A 477 -5.16 -22.32 21.52
CA LEU A 477 -4.64 -23.53 20.88
C LEU A 477 -3.58 -23.22 19.81
N GLN A 478 -3.72 -22.10 19.10
CA GLN A 478 -2.73 -21.64 18.13
C GLN A 478 -1.45 -21.15 18.82
N LEU A 479 -1.55 -20.53 20.01
CA LEU A 479 -0.39 -20.10 20.80
C LEU A 479 0.41 -21.30 21.33
N GLU A 480 -0.29 -22.35 21.75
CA GLU A 480 0.35 -23.61 22.19
C GLU A 480 1.03 -24.33 21.01
N TRP A 481 0.38 -24.37 19.85
CA TRP A 481 0.97 -24.95 18.65
C TRP A 481 2.23 -24.19 18.19
N LEU A 482 2.22 -22.87 18.29
CA LEU A 482 3.37 -22.02 17.97
C LEU A 482 4.62 -22.42 18.75
N ASP A 483 4.48 -22.73 20.06
CA ASP A 483 5.60 -23.21 20.88
C ASP A 483 6.12 -24.58 20.39
N THR A 484 5.22 -25.53 20.12
CA THR A 484 5.58 -26.85 19.59
C THR A 484 6.39 -26.75 18.30
N VAL A 485 5.93 -25.92 17.35
CA VAL A 485 6.65 -25.70 16.09
C VAL A 485 8.01 -25.06 16.33
N ALA A 486 8.11 -24.05 17.21
CA ALA A 486 9.37 -23.38 17.50
C ALA A 486 10.41 -24.34 18.11
N GLU A 487 9.99 -25.22 19.02
CA GLU A 487 10.85 -26.24 19.63
C GLU A 487 11.36 -27.23 18.57
N GLU A 488 10.49 -27.74 17.72
CA GLU A 488 10.84 -28.67 16.64
C GLU A 488 11.78 -28.02 15.60
N LEU A 489 11.54 -26.76 15.21
CA LEU A 489 12.43 -26.02 14.30
C LEU A 489 13.82 -25.80 14.93
N ASN A 490 13.89 -25.49 16.23
CA ASN A 490 15.17 -25.37 16.95
C ASN A 490 15.92 -26.71 17.00
N ALA A 491 15.22 -27.80 17.32
CA ALA A 491 15.81 -29.14 17.33
C ALA A 491 16.32 -29.54 15.93
N ALA A 492 15.52 -29.30 14.91
CA ALA A 492 15.87 -29.56 13.51
C ALA A 492 17.08 -28.76 13.04
N LEU A 493 17.20 -27.49 13.46
CA LEU A 493 18.33 -26.64 13.12
C LEU A 493 19.65 -27.20 13.70
N VAL A 494 19.63 -27.64 14.97
CA VAL A 494 20.80 -28.26 15.62
C VAL A 494 21.16 -29.59 14.95
N ALA A 495 20.17 -30.42 14.66
CA ALA A 495 20.35 -31.72 14.02
C ALA A 495 20.66 -31.64 12.51
N LYS A 496 20.53 -30.45 11.89
CA LYS A 496 20.57 -30.24 10.43
C LYS A 496 19.61 -31.16 9.68
N THR A 497 18.41 -31.30 10.21
CA THR A 497 17.34 -32.09 9.59
C THR A 497 16.82 -31.33 8.36
N PRO A 498 16.64 -31.99 7.20
CA PRO A 498 16.00 -31.38 6.04
C PRO A 498 14.62 -30.80 6.39
N LEU A 499 14.32 -29.56 5.97
CA LEU A 499 13.07 -28.90 6.35
C LEU A 499 11.83 -29.70 5.91
N ARG A 500 11.91 -30.39 4.77
CA ARG A 500 10.86 -31.31 4.31
C ARG A 500 10.48 -32.36 5.35
N ASP A 501 11.46 -32.94 6.04
CA ASP A 501 11.22 -34.01 7.00
C ASP A 501 10.60 -33.45 8.29
N VAL A 502 11.00 -32.23 8.67
CA VAL A 502 10.39 -31.48 9.79
C VAL A 502 8.91 -31.18 9.50
N ILE A 503 8.60 -30.71 8.29
CA ILE A 503 7.22 -30.43 7.88
C ILE A 503 6.36 -31.69 7.98
N ILE A 504 6.83 -32.83 7.46
CA ILE A 504 6.08 -34.10 7.50
C ILE A 504 5.83 -34.53 8.96
N SER A 505 6.84 -34.41 9.83
CA SER A 505 6.70 -34.71 11.26
C SER A 505 5.63 -33.83 11.92
N LEU A 506 5.72 -32.51 11.72
CA LEU A 506 4.78 -31.54 12.28
C LEU A 506 3.37 -31.71 11.72
N GLN A 507 3.19 -32.07 10.44
CA GLN A 507 1.87 -32.39 9.89
C GLN A 507 1.24 -33.59 10.61
N SER A 508 1.99 -34.68 10.82
CA SER A 508 1.48 -35.82 11.60
C SER A 508 1.12 -35.43 13.04
N GLN A 509 1.98 -34.68 13.73
CA GLN A 509 1.71 -34.22 15.09
C GLN A 509 0.47 -33.32 15.16
N TYR A 510 0.28 -32.46 14.14
CA TYR A 510 -0.89 -31.60 14.03
C TYR A 510 -2.18 -32.41 13.87
N GLU A 511 -2.19 -33.39 12.97
CA GLU A 511 -3.34 -34.26 12.74
C GLU A 511 -3.68 -35.07 14.00
N GLU A 512 -2.67 -35.63 14.68
CA GLU A 512 -2.86 -36.36 15.93
C GLU A 512 -3.45 -35.49 17.04
N ARG A 513 -3.02 -34.24 17.16
CA ARG A 513 -3.45 -33.35 18.24
C ARG A 513 -4.83 -32.74 18.03
N PHE A 514 -5.18 -32.40 16.79
CA PHE A 514 -6.35 -31.56 16.52
C PHE A 514 -7.45 -32.21 15.70
N LEU A 515 -7.19 -33.32 14.99
CA LEU A 515 -8.16 -33.95 14.10
C LEU A 515 -8.57 -35.37 14.52
N ASN A 516 -7.82 -35.98 15.45
CA ASN A 516 -8.10 -37.29 16.05
C ASN A 516 -8.51 -37.12 17.52
#